data_AF-A0A9D8UVF0-F1
#
_entry.id   AF-A0A9D8UVF0-F1
#
_cell.length_a   1.000
_cell.length_b   1.000
_cell.length_c   1.000
_cell.angle_alpha   90.00
_cell.angle_beta   90.00
_cell.angle_gamma   90.00
#
_symmetry.space_group_name_H-M   'P 1'
#
loop_
_entity.id
_entity.type
_entity.pdbx_description
1 polymer ?
#
loop_
_entity_poly.entity_id
_entity_poly.type
_entity_poly.pdbx_seq_one_letter_code
_entity_poly.pdbx_strand_id
1 'polypeptide(L)'
;MTGTSKAPHANTKLAIFLRRRILELRPRKSQVDIASEVGWKSRNMMAMIAGGTSKLPIDRVPALAKALDVDAALLLKLTLEQHDTMLWSIIEDACGMALTENERKIVSLIRTSSADSDPAPVGKLLRALREAFGE
;
A
#
# COMPACT_ATOMS: atom_id res chain seq x y z
N MET A 1 29.52 20.77 -7.74
CA MET A 1 28.80 20.84 -6.45
C MET A 1 27.35 20.46 -6.72
N THR A 2 27.00 19.18 -6.53
CA THR A 2 25.63 18.70 -6.71
C THR A 2 24.81 19.12 -5.50
N GLY A 3 23.97 20.15 -5.66
CA GLY A 3 23.08 20.61 -4.60
C GLY A 3 22.13 19.49 -4.20
N THR A 4 22.25 19.00 -2.98
CA THR A 4 21.28 18.09 -2.37
C THR A 4 19.92 18.80 -2.35
N SER A 5 18.99 18.33 -3.17
CA SER A 5 17.60 18.81 -3.16
C SER A 5 17.06 18.74 -1.74
N LYS A 6 16.47 19.85 -1.24
CA LYS A 6 15.81 19.90 0.08
C LYS A 6 14.72 18.84 0.26
N ALA A 7 14.21 18.26 -0.83
CA ALA A 7 13.14 17.27 -0.84
C ALA A 7 13.43 16.15 -1.85
N PRO A 8 14.30 15.17 -1.51
CA PRO A 8 14.76 14.15 -2.46
C PRO A 8 13.64 13.21 -2.94
N HIS A 9 12.52 13.10 -2.21
CA HIS A 9 11.43 12.18 -2.53
C HIS A 9 10.19 12.87 -3.10
N ALA A 10 10.27 14.17 -3.41
CA ALA A 10 9.12 14.99 -3.80
C ALA A 10 8.38 14.47 -5.04
N ASN A 11 9.09 13.82 -5.96
CA ASN A 11 8.56 13.32 -7.23
C ASN A 11 8.22 11.83 -7.22
N THR A 12 8.31 11.17 -6.07
CA THR A 12 7.92 9.76 -5.95
C THR A 12 6.41 9.59 -6.09
N LYS A 13 5.97 8.43 -6.57
CA LYS A 13 4.54 8.11 -6.70
C LYS A 13 3.80 8.26 -5.36
N LEU A 14 4.43 7.86 -4.25
CA LEU A 14 3.91 8.06 -2.90
C LEU A 14 3.66 9.54 -2.59
N ALA A 15 4.66 10.42 -2.78
CA ALA A 15 4.52 11.84 -2.47
C ALA A 15 3.42 12.51 -3.32
N ILE A 16 3.36 12.17 -4.61
CA ILE A 16 2.31 12.67 -5.53
C ILE A 16 0.93 12.18 -5.07
N PHE A 17 0.79 10.89 -4.76
CA PHE A 17 -0.45 10.29 -4.27
C PHE A 17 -0.94 10.96 -2.98
N LEU A 18 -0.04 11.12 -2.00
CA LEU A 18 -0.37 11.73 -0.71
C LEU A 18 -0.80 13.18 -0.86
N ARG A 19 -0.12 13.98 -1.70
CA ARG A 19 -0.53 15.38 -1.95
C ARG A 19 -1.95 15.46 -2.50
N ARG A 20 -2.28 14.61 -3.48
CA ARG A 20 -3.63 14.55 -4.05
C ARG A 20 -4.66 14.16 -2.98
N ARG A 21 -4.40 13.08 -2.23
CA ARG A 21 -5.33 12.57 -1.22
C ARG A 21 -5.55 13.56 -0.07
N ILE A 22 -4.51 14.26 0.37
CA ILE A 22 -4.62 15.32 1.38
C ILE A 22 -5.57 16.41 0.88
N LEU A 23 -5.43 16.87 -0.38
CA LEU A 23 -6.30 17.90 -0.94
C LEU A 23 -7.76 17.46 -0.98
N GLU A 24 -8.04 16.21 -1.35
CA GLU A 24 -9.39 15.62 -1.34
C GLU A 24 -10.01 15.58 0.07
N LEU A 25 -9.19 15.37 1.10
CA LEU A 25 -9.65 15.30 2.49
C LEU A 25 -9.77 16.66 3.18
N ARG A 26 -9.16 17.74 2.65
CA ARG A 26 -9.13 19.07 3.28
C ARG A 26 -10.48 19.60 3.78
N PRO A 27 -11.63 19.37 3.10
CA PRO A 27 -12.93 19.82 3.62
C PRO A 27 -13.35 19.16 4.93
N ARG A 28 -12.78 17.99 5.26
CA ARG A 28 -13.18 17.14 6.39
C ARG A 28 -12.06 16.92 7.41
N LYS A 29 -10.79 16.97 7.00
CA LYS A 29 -9.64 16.62 7.82
C LYS A 29 -8.39 17.40 7.41
N SER A 30 -7.69 17.99 8.38
CA SER A 30 -6.42 18.68 8.14
C SER A 30 -5.23 17.72 8.19
N GLN A 31 -4.07 18.17 7.70
CA GLN A 31 -2.82 17.41 7.82
C GLN A 31 -2.38 17.19 9.27
N VAL A 32 -2.73 18.12 10.17
CA VAL A 32 -2.44 18.01 11.60
C VAL A 32 -3.31 16.93 12.24
N ASP A 33 -4.59 16.86 11.86
CA ASP A 33 -5.50 15.81 12.34
C ASP A 33 -5.03 14.44 11.87
N ILE A 34 -4.66 14.31 10.58
CA ILE A 34 -4.07 13.08 10.03
C ILE A 34 -2.82 12.69 10.83
N ALA A 35 -1.92 13.63 11.12
CA ALA A 35 -0.71 13.33 11.87
C ALA A 35 -1.00 12.86 13.30
N SER A 36 -2.01 13.44 13.94
CA SER A 36 -2.47 13.04 15.27
C SER A 36 -3.08 11.63 15.26
N GLU A 37 -3.94 11.31 14.28
CA GLU A 37 -4.57 9.99 14.15
C GLU A 37 -3.55 8.86 13.92
N VAL A 38 -2.48 9.14 13.19
CA VAL A 38 -1.38 8.19 12.95
C VAL A 38 -0.49 8.01 14.19
N GLY A 39 -0.60 8.93 15.16
CA GLY A 39 0.21 8.94 16.38
C GLY A 39 1.63 9.47 16.17
N TRP A 40 1.84 10.37 15.19
CA TRP A 40 3.15 11.00 15.02
C TRP A 40 3.39 12.05 16.10
N LYS A 41 4.61 12.05 16.66
CA LYS A 41 5.04 13.08 17.63
C LYS A 41 5.09 14.49 17.02
N SER A 42 5.39 14.59 15.72
CA SER A 42 5.48 15.85 15.00
C SER A 42 4.24 16.09 14.15
N ARG A 43 3.57 17.23 14.38
CA ARG A 43 2.41 17.69 13.59
C ARG A 43 2.72 17.91 12.10
N ASN A 44 3.99 18.19 11.78
CA ASN A 44 4.42 18.45 10.41
C ASN A 44 4.84 17.18 9.65
N MET A 45 4.78 16.01 10.28
CA MET A 45 5.25 14.76 9.67
C MET A 45 4.48 14.43 8.38
N MET A 46 3.17 14.65 8.36
CA MET A 46 2.36 14.46 7.14
C MET A 46 2.85 15.33 5.99
N ALA A 47 3.13 16.61 6.27
CA ALA A 47 3.60 17.57 5.28
C ALA A 47 5.01 17.22 4.78
N MET A 48 5.90 16.76 5.66
CA MET A 48 7.25 16.34 5.29
C MET A 48 7.25 15.12 4.37
N ILE A 49 6.38 14.14 4.64
CA ILE A 49 6.25 12.93 3.81
C ILE A 49 5.63 13.28 2.45
N ALA A 50 4.53 14.04 2.43
CA ALA A 50 3.89 14.48 1.19
C ALA A 50 4.76 15.45 0.37
N GLY A 51 5.59 16.23 1.04
CA GLY A 51 6.60 17.11 0.45
C GLY A 51 7.85 16.36 -0.03
N GLY A 52 8.06 15.12 0.42
CA GLY A 52 9.20 14.29 0.05
C GLY A 52 10.52 14.67 0.72
N THR A 53 10.47 15.38 1.85
CA THR A 53 11.65 15.62 2.71
C THR A 53 11.92 14.45 3.66
N SER A 54 10.93 13.57 3.86
CA SER A 54 11.04 12.34 4.63
C SER A 54 10.32 11.20 3.92
N LYS A 55 10.77 9.96 4.13
CA LYS A 55 10.05 8.75 3.68
C LYS A 55 8.96 8.38 4.69
N LEU A 56 7.91 7.70 4.24
CA LEU A 56 6.92 7.10 5.14
C LEU A 56 7.54 5.89 5.86
N PRO A 57 7.54 5.84 7.21
CA PRO A 57 7.94 4.64 7.92
C PRO A 57 6.99 3.46 7.61
N ILE A 58 7.54 2.29 7.29
CA ILE A 58 6.76 1.12 6.85
C ILE A 58 5.80 0.64 7.95
N ASP A 59 6.21 0.70 9.22
CA ASP A 59 5.38 0.37 10.39
C ASP A 59 4.15 1.27 10.54
N ARG A 60 4.17 2.46 9.93
CA ARG A 60 3.08 3.44 9.99
C ARG A 60 2.09 3.35 8.83
N VAL A 61 2.36 2.49 7.85
CA VAL A 61 1.47 2.30 6.69
C VAL A 61 0.03 1.95 7.12
N PRO A 62 -0.23 0.98 8.03
CA PRO A 62 -1.60 0.63 8.40
C PRO A 62 -2.35 1.79 9.06
N ALA A 63 -1.68 2.52 9.96
CA ALA A 63 -2.26 3.66 10.66
C ALA A 63 -2.56 4.81 9.71
N LEU A 64 -1.66 5.11 8.78
CA LEU A 64 -1.85 6.16 7.79
C LEU A 64 -2.92 5.80 6.76
N ALA A 65 -2.99 4.54 6.33
CA ALA A 65 -4.05 4.06 5.43
C ALA A 65 -5.44 4.29 6.03
N LYS A 66 -5.60 3.96 7.32
CA LYS A 66 -6.84 4.23 8.07
C LYS A 66 -7.14 5.73 8.18
N ALA A 67 -6.14 6.55 8.53
CA ALA A 67 -6.33 8.00 8.69
C ALA A 67 -6.70 8.70 7.37
N LEU A 68 -6.19 8.20 6.24
CA LEU A 68 -6.46 8.71 4.89
C LEU A 68 -7.68 8.06 4.22
N ASP A 69 -8.27 7.02 4.81
CA ASP A 69 -9.33 6.23 4.19
C ASP A 69 -8.93 5.74 2.79
N VAL A 70 -7.82 4.98 2.73
CA VAL A 70 -7.26 4.40 1.51
C VAL A 70 -6.87 2.94 1.72
N ASP A 71 -6.76 2.19 0.62
CA ASP A 71 -6.29 0.81 0.63
C ASP A 71 -4.84 0.73 1.16
N ALA A 72 -4.63 -0.10 2.18
CA ALA A 72 -3.34 -0.25 2.85
C ALA A 72 -2.30 -0.97 1.98
N ALA A 73 -2.71 -1.87 1.09
CA ALA A 73 -1.80 -2.57 0.19
C ALA A 73 -1.27 -1.63 -0.90
N LEU A 74 -2.12 -0.74 -1.44
CA LEU A 74 -1.69 0.32 -2.34
C LEU A 74 -0.67 1.25 -1.65
N LEU A 75 -0.97 1.68 -0.41
CA LEU A 75 -0.07 2.56 0.32
C LEU A 75 1.26 1.86 0.65
N LEU A 76 1.23 0.57 0.99
CA LEU A 76 2.42 -0.25 1.22
C LEU A 76 3.27 -0.37 -0.05
N LYS A 77 2.65 -0.67 -1.19
CA LYS A 77 3.32 -0.73 -2.50
C LYS A 77 4.10 0.55 -2.78
N LEU A 78 3.43 1.70 -2.70
CA LEU A 78 4.05 3.01 -2.95
C LEU A 78 5.17 3.33 -1.95
N THR A 79 5.05 2.85 -0.72
CA THR A 79 6.06 3.01 0.33
C THR A 79 7.29 2.18 0.03
N LEU A 80 7.12 0.90 -0.27
CA LEU A 80 8.23 -0.01 -0.59
C LEU A 80 8.97 0.46 -1.85
N GLU A 81 8.24 0.86 -2.90
CA GLU A 81 8.83 1.40 -4.13
C GLU A 81 9.72 2.64 -3.86
N GLN A 82 9.31 3.51 -2.93
CA GLN A 82 10.11 4.67 -2.49
C GLN A 82 11.30 4.27 -1.61
N HIS A 83 11.17 3.24 -0.78
CA HIS A 83 12.24 2.76 0.08
C HIS A 83 13.35 2.12 -0.73
N ASP A 84 12.97 1.15 -1.56
CA ASP A 84 13.87 0.34 -2.37
C ASP A 84 13.09 -0.23 -3.57
N THR A 85 13.39 0.29 -4.75
CA THR A 85 12.74 -0.12 -6.00
C THR A 85 13.07 -1.57 -6.38
N MET A 86 14.28 -2.06 -6.04
CA MET A 86 14.69 -3.44 -6.33
C MET A 86 13.99 -4.42 -5.38
N LEU A 87 13.87 -4.07 -4.09
CA LEU A 87 13.08 -4.87 -3.16
C LEU A 87 11.61 -4.93 -3.59
N TRP A 88 11.04 -3.81 -4.04
CA TRP A 88 9.68 -3.80 -4.56
C TRP A 88 9.52 -4.70 -5.79
N SER A 89 10.44 -4.65 -6.76
CA SER A 89 10.34 -5.52 -7.94
C SER A 89 10.42 -7.01 -7.57
N ILE A 90 11.29 -7.38 -6.62
CA ILE A 90 11.36 -8.77 -6.11
C ILE A 90 10.04 -9.19 -5.46
N ILE A 91 9.42 -8.31 -4.66
CA ILE A 91 8.13 -8.59 -4.02
C ILE A 91 7.01 -8.67 -5.07
N GLU A 92 7.00 -7.80 -6.07
CA GLU A 92 6.02 -7.81 -7.16
C GLU A 92 6.13 -9.10 -7.99
N ASP A 93 7.37 -9.54 -8.28
CA ASP A 93 7.64 -10.79 -9.00
C ASP A 93 7.32 -12.03 -8.16
N ALA A 94 7.62 -12.03 -6.85
CA ALA A 94 7.43 -13.18 -5.98
C ALA A 94 5.99 -13.33 -5.47
N CYS A 95 5.28 -12.23 -5.24
CA CYS A 95 3.94 -12.26 -4.66
C CYS A 95 2.82 -12.09 -5.69
N GLY A 96 3.13 -11.65 -6.92
CA GLY A 96 2.13 -11.32 -7.92
C GLY A 96 1.38 -10.04 -7.57
N MET A 97 0.84 -9.36 -8.59
CA MET A 97 0.21 -8.04 -8.48
C MET A 97 -0.81 -7.90 -7.33
N ALA A 98 -0.98 -6.66 -6.86
CA ALA A 98 -1.99 -6.29 -5.86
C ALA A 98 -3.38 -6.79 -6.29
N LEU A 99 -3.81 -7.91 -5.69
CA LEU A 99 -5.12 -8.51 -5.89
C LEU A 99 -6.20 -7.44 -5.74
N THR A 100 -7.17 -7.41 -6.64
CA THR A 100 -8.41 -6.65 -6.47
C THR A 100 -9.14 -7.10 -5.20
N GLU A 101 -10.10 -6.31 -4.73
CA GLU A 101 -10.89 -6.66 -3.54
C GLU A 101 -11.59 -8.03 -3.69
N ASN A 102 -12.09 -8.34 -4.88
CA ASN A 102 -12.76 -9.61 -5.16
C ASN A 102 -11.77 -10.78 -5.23
N GLU A 103 -10.60 -10.59 -5.84
CA GLU A 103 -9.54 -11.61 -5.84
C GLU A 103 -9.02 -11.88 -4.42
N ARG A 104 -8.91 -10.86 -3.57
CA ARG A 104 -8.59 -11.05 -2.14
C ARG A 104 -9.63 -11.93 -1.44
N LYS A 105 -10.92 -11.73 -1.70
CA LYS A 105 -11.99 -12.55 -1.13
C LYS A 105 -11.88 -14.00 -1.59
N ILE A 106 -11.59 -14.23 -2.88
CA ILE A 106 -11.38 -15.58 -3.44
C ILE A 106 -10.17 -16.25 -2.78
N VAL A 107 -9.02 -15.57 -2.70
CA VAL A 107 -7.81 -16.12 -2.06
C VAL A 107 -8.05 -16.40 -0.58
N SER A 108 -8.77 -15.54 0.13
CA SER A 108 -9.14 -15.77 1.54
C SER A 108 -10.01 -17.00 1.69
N LEU A 109 -10.99 -17.21 0.81
CA LEU A 109 -11.85 -18.40 0.81
C LEU A 109 -11.03 -19.67 0.60
N ILE A 110 -10.06 -19.64 -0.32
CA ILE A 110 -9.16 -20.77 -0.57
C ILE A 110 -8.37 -21.09 0.70
N ARG A 111 -7.76 -20.10 1.36
CA ARG A 111 -6.98 -20.30 2.60
C ARG A 111 -7.81 -20.89 3.73
N THR A 112 -9.02 -20.37 3.96
CA THR A 112 -9.91 -20.91 4.98
C THR A 112 -10.34 -22.34 4.64
N SER A 113 -10.65 -22.63 3.38
CA SER A 113 -11.08 -23.96 2.94
C SER A 113 -9.94 -24.98 2.93
N SER A 114 -8.71 -24.53 2.74
CA SER A 114 -7.49 -25.36 2.77
C SER A 114 -6.88 -25.47 4.16
N ALA A 115 -7.46 -24.84 5.19
CA ALA A 115 -6.88 -24.72 6.53
C ALA A 115 -5.44 -24.20 6.50
N ASP A 116 -5.20 -23.14 5.70
CA ASP A 116 -3.89 -22.51 5.46
C ASP A 116 -2.82 -23.44 4.87
N SER A 117 -3.20 -24.61 4.35
CA SER A 117 -2.31 -25.43 3.53
C SER A 117 -2.12 -24.83 2.13
N ASP A 118 -1.11 -25.31 1.41
CA ASP A 118 -0.77 -24.90 0.04
C ASP A 118 -1.19 -25.97 -1.00
N PRO A 119 -2.49 -26.08 -1.33
CA PRO A 119 -2.96 -27.07 -2.28
C PRO A 119 -2.61 -26.67 -3.71
N ALA A 120 -1.82 -27.51 -4.40
CA ALA A 120 -1.58 -27.35 -5.82
C ALA A 120 -2.90 -27.45 -6.61
N PRO A 121 -3.19 -26.52 -7.55
CA PRO A 121 -4.41 -26.55 -8.36
C PRO A 121 -4.30 -27.63 -9.44
N VAL A 122 -4.44 -28.90 -9.04
CA VAL A 122 -4.34 -30.07 -9.92
C VAL A 122 -5.56 -30.98 -9.78
N GLY A 123 -5.75 -31.87 -10.76
CA GLY A 123 -6.79 -32.89 -10.73
C GLY A 123 -8.21 -32.33 -10.51
N LYS A 124 -8.89 -32.82 -9.47
CA LYS A 124 -10.28 -32.44 -9.15
C LYS A 124 -10.42 -30.96 -8.81
N LEU A 125 -9.44 -30.40 -8.07
CA LEU A 125 -9.47 -29.00 -7.66
C LEU A 125 -9.37 -28.06 -8.86
N LEU A 126 -8.45 -28.34 -9.79
CA LEU A 126 -8.30 -27.54 -11.01
C LEU A 126 -9.58 -27.53 -11.85
N ARG A 127 -10.23 -28.70 -11.99
CA ARG A 127 -11.48 -28.82 -12.75
C ARG A 127 -12.62 -28.01 -12.13
N ALA A 128 -12.77 -28.09 -10.80
CA ALA A 128 -13.78 -27.33 -10.08
C ALA A 128 -13.56 -25.82 -10.15
N LEU A 129 -12.29 -25.37 -10.10
CA LEU A 129 -11.95 -23.96 -10.25
C LEU A 129 -12.30 -23.44 -11.66
N ARG A 130 -11.95 -24.18 -12.71
CA ARG A 130 -12.29 -23.80 -14.09
C ARG A 130 -13.80 -23.70 -14.28
N GLU A 131 -14.55 -24.70 -13.82
CA GLU A 131 -16.02 -24.70 -13.88
C GLU A 131 -16.62 -23.50 -13.14
N ALA A 132 -16.08 -23.14 -11.97
CA ALA A 132 -16.54 -22.00 -11.18
C ALA A 132 -16.30 -20.65 -11.88
N PHE A 133 -15.28 -20.54 -12.74
CA PHE A 133 -14.97 -19.35 -13.52
C PHE A 133 -15.53 -19.39 -14.96
N GLY A 134 -16.23 -20.47 -15.33
CA GLY A 134 -16.83 -20.63 -16.66
C GLY A 134 -15.84 -21.03 -17.76
N GLU A 135 -14.71 -21.64 -17.39
CA GLU A 135 -13.73 -22.28 -18.30
C GLU A 135 -13.93 -23.80 -18.44
#